data_AF-A0ABD2PIG6-F1
#
_entry.id   AF-A0ABD2PIG6-F1
#
_cell.length_a   1.000
_cell.length_b   1.000
_cell.length_c   1.000
_cell.angle_alpha   90.00
_cell.angle_beta   90.00
_cell.angle_gamma   90.00
#
_symmetry.space_group_name_H-M   'P 1'
#
loop_
_entity.id
_entity.type
_entity.pdbx_description
1 polymer ?
#
loop_
_entity_poly.entity_id
_entity_poly.type
_entity_poly.pdbx_seq_one_letter_code
_entity_poly.pdbx_strand_id
1 'polypeptide(L)'
;MPDPLVEDASTYRLNSPSLADGRWHHIRIRRRADYLEVVVDNRHTQKGIIPKLEDTFEIIGQQVYVGGESPYDFRPYTPPRLGQWTTPEQTLKFVGQMRNFYWN
;
A
#
# COMPACT_ATOMS: atom_id res chain seq x y z
N MET A 1 -1.03 -8.65 -30.34
CA MET A 1 0.23 -8.85 -29.60
C MET A 1 0.34 -7.69 -28.62
N PRO A 2 0.20 -7.89 -27.31
CA PRO A 2 0.48 -6.83 -26.35
C PRO A 2 2.00 -6.59 -26.25
N ASP A 3 2.38 -5.35 -25.98
CA ASP A 3 3.74 -4.83 -25.90
C ASP A 3 4.50 -5.40 -24.67
N PRO A 4 5.70 -5.98 -24.80
CA PRO A 4 6.43 -6.61 -23.69
C PRO A 4 6.97 -5.65 -22.61
N LEU A 5 6.72 -4.33 -22.74
CA LEU A 5 7.27 -3.31 -21.82
C LEU A 5 6.23 -2.56 -20.98
N VAL A 6 4.97 -3.01 -20.94
CA VAL A 6 4.05 -2.58 -19.88
C VAL A 6 4.38 -3.40 -18.64
N GLU A 7 5.51 -3.08 -17.98
CA GLU A 7 5.65 -3.42 -16.57
C GLU A 7 4.46 -2.78 -15.86
N ASP A 8 3.63 -3.63 -15.27
CA ASP A 8 2.44 -3.26 -14.55
C ASP A 8 2.82 -2.27 -13.44
N ALA A 9 2.66 -0.97 -13.74
CA ALA A 9 3.00 0.14 -12.85
C ALA A 9 2.21 0.11 -11.53
N SER A 10 1.31 -0.87 -11.35
CA SER A 10 0.56 -1.11 -10.13
C SER A 10 1.30 -2.00 -9.11
N THR A 11 2.37 -2.71 -9.48
CA THR A 11 3.00 -3.68 -8.58
C THR A 11 4.34 -3.19 -8.03
N TYR A 12 4.32 -2.66 -6.80
CA TYR A 12 5.54 -2.41 -6.04
C TYR A 12 6.16 -3.71 -5.55
N ARG A 13 7.38 -4.02 -6.00
CA ARG A 13 8.17 -5.15 -5.51
C ARG A 13 9.37 -4.66 -4.75
N LEU A 14 9.52 -5.12 -3.51
CA LEU A 14 10.75 -4.94 -2.75
C LEU A 14 11.78 -5.97 -3.21
N ASN A 15 13.01 -5.52 -3.47
CA ASN A 15 14.14 -6.42 -3.69
C ASN A 15 14.60 -7.07 -2.38
N SER A 16 13.84 -8.09 -1.93
CA SER A 16 14.13 -8.90 -0.75
C SER A 16 13.81 -10.38 -1.00
N PRO A 17 14.31 -11.30 -0.16
CA PRO A 17 13.75 -12.65 -0.06
C PRO A 17 12.25 -12.62 0.26
N SER A 18 11.58 -13.76 0.07
CA SER A 18 10.18 -13.94 0.45
C SER A 18 9.98 -13.66 1.95
N LEU A 19 8.97 -12.86 2.28
CA LEU A 19 8.55 -12.61 3.66
C LEU A 19 7.51 -13.64 4.17
N ALA A 20 7.06 -14.53 3.28
CA ALA A 20 6.13 -15.62 3.61
C ALA A 20 6.92 -16.88 4.03
N ASP A 21 7.85 -16.73 4.97
CA ASP A 21 8.77 -17.77 5.43
C ASP A 21 8.44 -18.32 6.84
N GLY A 22 7.34 -17.84 7.43
CA GLY A 22 6.90 -18.22 8.78
C GLY A 22 7.67 -17.53 9.91
N ARG A 23 8.52 -16.55 9.62
CA ARG A 23 9.27 -15.77 10.60
C ARG A 23 8.69 -14.37 10.77
N TRP A 24 9.09 -13.73 11.86
CA TRP A 24 8.73 -12.33 12.11
C TRP A 24 9.59 -11.41 11.27
N HIS A 25 8.93 -10.54 10.50
CA HIS A 25 9.55 -9.44 9.78
C HIS A 25 9.10 -8.09 10.34
N HIS A 26 10.03 -7.13 10.39
CA HIS A 26 9.72 -5.75 10.75
C HIS A 26 9.68 -4.90 9.49
N ILE A 27 8.50 -4.34 9.20
CA ILE A 27 8.26 -3.46 8.05
C ILE A 27 8.12 -2.03 8.58
N ARG A 28 8.92 -1.11 8.01
CA ARG A 28 8.86 0.31 8.31
C ARG A 28 8.63 1.09 7.02
N ILE A 29 7.55 1.83 6.97
CA ILE A 29 7.22 2.73 5.87
C ILE A 29 7.40 4.16 6.36
N ARG A 30 8.16 4.98 5.62
CA ARG A 30 8.29 6.41 5.87
C ARG A 30 7.91 7.16 4.61
N ARG A 31 7.03 8.15 4.75
CA ARG A 31 6.69 9.07 3.67
C ARG A 31 7.04 10.49 4.08
N ARG A 32 7.65 11.24 3.18
CA ARG A 32 7.91 12.67 3.33
C ARG A 32 7.62 13.36 2.01
N ALA A 33 6.53 14.14 1.96
CA ALA A 33 6.01 14.72 0.73
C ALA A 33 5.79 13.63 -0.35
N ASP A 34 6.43 13.75 -1.50
CA ASP A 34 6.42 12.80 -2.62
C ASP A 34 7.37 11.61 -2.43
N TYR A 35 8.23 11.65 -1.43
CA TYR A 35 9.21 10.59 -1.22
C TYR A 35 8.66 9.47 -0.32
N LEU A 36 8.77 8.22 -0.78
CA LEU A 36 8.44 7.01 -0.06
C LEU A 36 9.71 6.18 0.20
N GLU A 37 9.88 5.72 1.43
CA GLU A 37 10.89 4.74 1.82
C GLU A 37 10.21 3.56 2.51
N VAL A 38 10.44 2.35 2.00
CA VAL A 38 10.02 1.09 2.63
C VAL A 38 11.28 0.33 3.04
N VAL A 39 11.31 -0.09 4.31
CA VAL A 39 12.40 -0.84 4.90
C VAL A 39 11.88 -2.12 5.52
N VAL A 40 12.53 -3.24 5.21
CA VAL A 40 12.25 -4.54 5.82
C VAL A 40 13.48 -5.04 6.57
N ASP A 41 13.27 -5.43 7.83
CA ASP A 41 14.27 -5.95 8.77
C ASP A 41 15.52 -5.07 8.91
N ASN A 42 15.38 -3.76 8.67
CA ASN A 42 16.48 -2.78 8.60
C ASN A 42 17.60 -3.15 7.60
N ARG A 43 17.32 -4.02 6.62
CA ARG A 43 18.30 -4.51 5.63
C ARG A 43 17.90 -4.17 4.22
N HIS A 44 16.65 -4.48 3.85
CA HIS A 44 16.14 -4.26 2.52
C HIS A 44 15.44 -2.92 2.49
N THR A 45 16.04 -1.95 1.80
CA THR A 45 15.50 -0.59 1.67
C THR A 45 15.21 -0.32 0.21
N GLN A 46 14.02 0.19 -0.06
CA GLN A 46 13.66 0.70 -1.37
C GLN A 46 12.97 2.04 -1.23
N LYS A 47 13.29 2.90 -2.19
CA LYS A 47 12.98 4.32 -2.18
C LYS A 47 12.29 4.63 -3.49
N GLY A 48 11.27 5.47 -3.44
CA GLY A 48 10.49 5.84 -4.61
C GLY A 48 9.95 7.25 -4.49
N ILE A 49 9.55 7.79 -5.64
CA ILE A 49 8.83 9.04 -5.74
C ILE A 49 7.39 8.68 -6.13
N ILE A 50 6.43 9.02 -5.26
CA ILE A 50 5.01 8.94 -5.58
C ILE A 50 4.65 10.25 -6.25
N PRO A 51 4.21 10.24 -7.53
CA PRO A 51 3.80 11.45 -8.22
C PRO A 51 2.74 12.18 -7.41
N LYS A 52 2.96 13.48 -7.17
CA LYS A 52 1.95 14.33 -6.54
C LYS A 52 0.83 14.55 -7.56
N LEU A 53 -0.40 14.20 -7.20
CA LEU A 53 -1.57 14.66 -7.95
C LEU A 53 -1.86 16.15 -7.67
N GLU A 54 -1.60 16.63 -6.44
CA GLU A 54 -1.67 18.05 -6.04
C GLU A 54 -0.59 18.39 -4.99
N ASP A 55 -0.38 19.68 -4.71
CA ASP A 55 0.67 20.19 -3.82
C ASP A 55 0.56 19.73 -2.36
N THR A 56 -0.65 19.38 -1.92
CA THR A 56 -0.93 18.84 -0.59
C THR A 56 -1.43 17.41 -0.70
N PHE A 57 -0.77 16.50 0.01
CA PHE A 57 -1.36 15.20 0.28
C PHE A 57 -2.35 15.34 1.43
N GLU A 58 -3.63 15.42 1.10
CA GLU A 58 -4.68 15.23 2.08
C GLU A 58 -5.01 13.73 2.14
N ILE A 59 -4.93 13.15 3.33
CA ILE A 59 -5.65 11.90 3.58
C ILE A 59 -7.13 12.29 3.62
N ILE A 60 -7.81 12.23 2.48
CA ILE A 60 -9.25 12.54 2.40
C ILE A 60 -10.11 11.38 2.98
N GLY A 61 -9.50 10.34 3.56
CA GLY A 61 -10.17 9.15 4.08
C GLY A 61 -10.00 8.96 5.59
N GLN A 62 -11.11 9.01 6.33
CA GLN A 62 -11.19 8.89 7.80
C GLN A 62 -10.85 7.48 8.36
N GLN A 63 -10.32 6.53 7.58
CA GLN A 63 -10.27 5.11 7.96
C GLN A 63 -9.04 4.37 7.40
N VAL A 64 -8.50 3.45 8.21
CA VAL A 64 -7.40 2.54 7.86
C VAL A 64 -7.84 1.11 8.14
N TYR A 65 -7.82 0.25 7.12
CA TYR A 65 -8.11 -1.17 7.27
C TYR A 65 -6.80 -1.97 7.30
N VAL A 66 -6.70 -2.91 8.24
CA VAL A 66 -5.50 -3.73 8.44
C VAL A 66 -5.91 -5.20 8.36
N GLY A 67 -5.24 -5.96 7.49
CA GLY A 67 -5.46 -7.40 7.33
C GLY A 67 -6.63 -7.81 6.42
N GLY A 68 -7.38 -6.85 5.88
CA GLY A 68 -8.47 -7.09 4.95
C GLY A 68 -9.04 -5.80 4.37
N GLU A 69 -10.06 -5.94 3.54
CA GLU A 69 -10.80 -4.85 2.92
C GLU A 69 -11.86 -4.22 3.84
N SER A 70 -12.46 -3.11 3.38
CA SER A 70 -13.58 -2.46 4.05
C SER A 70 -14.78 -3.40 4.18
N PRO A 71 -15.63 -3.24 5.22
CA PRO A 71 -16.93 -3.93 5.29
C PRO A 71 -17.79 -3.69 4.03
N TYR A 72 -18.58 -4.69 3.62
CA TYR A 72 -19.39 -4.65 2.39
C TYR A 72 -20.44 -3.53 2.34
N ASP A 73 -20.87 -3.03 3.50
CA ASP A 73 -21.86 -1.97 3.67
C ASP A 73 -21.25 -0.57 3.73
N PHE A 74 -19.93 -0.46 3.56
CA PHE A 74 -19.26 0.83 3.58
C PHE A 74 -19.46 1.58 2.24
N ARG A 75 -20.05 2.77 2.31
CA ARG A 75 -20.05 3.73 1.21
C ARG A 75 -18.80 4.58 1.33
N PRO A 76 -17.78 4.45 0.45
CA PRO A 76 -16.64 5.34 0.49
C PRO A 76 -17.14 6.78 0.32
N TYR A 77 -16.60 7.69 1.12
CA TYR A 77 -16.65 9.10 0.74
C TYR A 77 -15.93 9.20 -0.59
N THR A 78 -16.66 9.44 -1.67
CA THR A 78 -16.11 9.73 -2.98
C THR A 78 -15.84 11.23 -3.03
N PRO A 79 -14.60 11.71 -2.77
CA PRO A 79 -14.30 13.10 -3.03
C PRO A 79 -14.59 13.37 -4.53
N PRO A 80 -15.24 14.49 -4.89
CA PRO A 80 -15.72 14.75 -6.25
C PRO A 80 -14.67 14.68 -7.38
N ARG A 81 -13.37 14.53 -7.05
CA ARG A 81 -12.22 14.66 -7.95
C ARG A 81 -11.40 13.37 -8.13
N LEU A 82 -11.64 12.32 -7.35
CA LEU A 82 -10.97 11.03 -7.54
C LEU A 82 -11.99 10.06 -8.13
N GLY A 83 -11.69 9.54 -9.32
CA GLY A 83 -12.49 8.53 -10.00
C GLY A 83 -12.88 7.40 -9.04
N GLN A 84 -14.06 6.82 -9.28
CA GLN A 84 -14.63 5.77 -8.46
C GLN A 84 -13.66 4.58 -8.37
N TRP A 85 -13.00 4.43 -7.21
CA TRP A 85 -12.22 3.23 -6.91
C TRP A 85 -13.20 2.09 -6.66
N THR A 86 -13.47 1.29 -7.69
CA THR A 86 -14.14 0.00 -7.52
C THR A 86 -13.17 -0.94 -6.81
N THR A 87 -13.49 -1.36 -5.59
CA THR A 87 -12.78 -2.48 -4.95
C THR A 87 -12.94 -3.71 -5.84
N PRO A 88 -11.84 -4.35 -6.31
CA PRO A 88 -11.93 -5.60 -7.05
C PRO A 88 -12.74 -6.62 -6.24
N GLU A 89 -13.66 -7.33 -6.90
CA GLU A 89 -14.47 -8.34 -6.25
C GLU A 89 -13.56 -9.42 -5.63
N GLN A 90 -13.53 -9.45 -4.29
CA GLN A 90 -12.84 -10.42 -3.42
C GLN A 90 -11.31 -10.35 -3.46
N THR A 91 -10.76 -9.42 -2.68
CA THR A 91 -9.32 -9.39 -2.40
C THR A 91 -8.94 -10.45 -1.35
N LEU A 92 -7.79 -11.11 -1.54
CA LEU A 92 -7.22 -12.05 -0.58
C LEU A 92 -6.97 -11.34 0.76
N LYS A 93 -7.60 -11.82 1.84
CA LYS A 93 -7.39 -11.31 3.21
C LYS A 93 -6.04 -11.78 3.73
N PHE A 94 -5.42 -10.98 4.59
CA PHE A 94 -4.19 -11.39 5.26
C PHE A 94 -4.49 -12.55 6.22
N VAL A 95 -3.74 -13.65 6.07
CA VAL A 95 -3.79 -14.78 6.99
C VAL A 95 -2.41 -14.91 7.63
N GLY A 96 -2.31 -14.58 8.91
CA GLY A 96 -1.06 -14.57 9.65
C GLY A 96 -1.17 -13.79 10.94
N GLN A 97 -0.02 -13.43 11.51
CA GLN A 97 0.05 -12.66 12.75
C GLN A 97 0.66 -11.29 12.49
N MET A 98 0.05 -10.25 13.06
CA MET A 98 0.59 -8.90 13.11
C MET A 98 0.74 -8.45 14.56
N ARG A 99 1.77 -7.67 14.86
CA ARG A 99 1.96 -7.05 16.17
C ARG A 99 2.71 -5.74 16.03
N ASN A 100 2.64 -4.89 17.06
CA ASN A 100 3.38 -3.64 17.15
C ASN A 100 3.12 -2.72 15.94
N PHE A 101 1.83 -2.51 15.62
CA PHE A 101 1.42 -1.58 14.57
C PHE A 101 1.48 -0.14 15.10
N TYR A 102 2.21 0.71 14.39
CA TYR A 102 2.35 2.14 14.70
C TYR A 102 2.04 2.95 13.45
N TRP A 103 1.24 4.01 13.60
CA TRP A 103 0.90 4.97 12.55
C TRP A 103 1.01 6.38 13.12
N ASN A 104 1.68 7.27 12.38
CA ASN A 104 1.93 8.66 12.78
C ASN A 104 1.77 9.64 11.62
#